data_AF-A0ABD3KM09-F1
#
_entry.id   AF-A0ABD3KM09-F1
#
_cell.length_a   1.000
_cell.length_b   1.000
_cell.length_c   1.000
_cell.angle_alpha   90.00
_cell.angle_beta   90.00
_cell.angle_gamma   90.00
#
_symmetry.space_group_name_H-M   'P 1'
#
loop_
_entity.id
_entity.type
_entity.pdbx_description
1 polymer ?
#
loop_
_entity_poly.entity_id
_entity_poly.type
_entity_poly.pdbx_seq_one_letter_code
_entity_poly.pdbx_strand_id
1 'polypeptide(L)'
;MLSLQSERISYEYKAVDLRKEKQYTAEFDKLNPMHLVPVLVDGDFVVSDSYAILLKSILRRLLPRDPRLKALNLQAASIISSSIQPLQMLTVLAKFPTLRRIHESYKTLPEYEASSPERQPDAMI
;
A
#
# COMPACT_ATOMS: atom_id res chain seq x y z
N MET A 1 5.35 -4.88 -1.57
CA MET A 1 6.72 -5.27 -1.17
C MET A 1 6.66 -6.52 -0.31
N LEU A 2 6.04 -6.45 0.88
CA LEU A 2 5.80 -7.62 1.75
C LEU A 2 5.17 -8.81 1.00
N SER A 3 4.25 -8.52 0.08
CA SER A 3 3.65 -9.49 -0.83
C SER A 3 4.65 -10.30 -1.65
N LEU A 4 5.54 -9.61 -2.35
CA LEU A 4 6.54 -10.21 -3.24
C LEU A 4 7.62 -10.94 -2.44
N GLN A 5 8.01 -10.38 -1.29
CA GLN A 5 8.98 -10.99 -0.38
C GLN A 5 8.48 -12.33 0.17
N SER A 6 7.22 -12.40 0.63
CA SER A 6 6.62 -13.64 1.12
C SER A 6 6.56 -14.74 0.05
N GLU A 7 6.38 -14.35 -1.21
CA GLU A 7 6.37 -15.28 -2.34
C GLU A 7 7.78 -15.63 -2.88
N ARG A 8 8.84 -14.96 -2.39
CA ARG A 8 10.23 -15.03 -2.89
C ARG A 8 10.36 -14.65 -4.38
N ILE A 9 9.55 -13.71 -4.83
CA ILE A 9 9.65 -13.14 -6.18
C ILE A 9 10.78 -12.11 -6.18
N SER A 10 11.73 -12.22 -7.10
CA SER A 10 12.77 -11.20 -7.29
C SER A 10 12.16 -9.93 -7.88
N TYR A 11 12.49 -8.76 -7.33
CA TYR A 11 12.01 -7.47 -7.82
C TYR A 11 13.07 -6.38 -7.61
N GLU A 12 13.04 -5.37 -8.47
CA GLU A 12 13.78 -4.12 -8.27
C GLU A 12 12.90 -3.12 -7.51
N TYR A 13 13.36 -2.62 -6.37
CA TYR A 13 12.65 -1.56 -5.64
C TYR A 13 13.09 -0.17 -6.10
N LYS A 14 12.14 0.62 -6.60
CA LYS A 14 12.35 2.03 -6.94
C LYS A 14 11.53 2.92 -6.01
N ALA A 15 12.21 3.63 -5.11
CA ALA A 15 11.56 4.53 -4.16
C ALA A 15 11.07 5.80 -4.86
N VAL A 16 9.83 6.19 -4.58
CA VAL A 16 9.26 7.49 -4.99
C VAL A 16 9.09 8.36 -3.75
N ASP A 17 9.84 9.45 -3.69
CA ASP A 17 9.77 10.39 -2.57
C ASP A 17 8.52 11.27 -2.69
N LEU A 18 7.49 10.92 -1.92
CA LEU A 18 6.21 11.63 -1.90
C LEU A 18 6.29 13.02 -1.28
N ARG A 19 7.28 13.28 -0.41
CA ARG A 19 7.48 14.61 0.20
C ARG A 19 8.09 15.60 -0.77
N LYS A 20 8.91 15.09 -1.70
CA LYS A 20 9.46 15.85 -2.83
C LYS A 20 8.57 15.79 -4.06
N GLU A 21 7.34 15.30 -3.93
CA GLU A 21 6.34 15.34 -5.00
C GLU A 21 6.76 14.62 -6.29
N LYS A 22 7.67 13.65 -6.20
CA LYS A 22 8.22 12.94 -7.38
C LYS A 22 7.18 12.16 -8.18
N GLN A 23 6.04 11.84 -7.57
CA GLN A 23 4.89 11.20 -8.22
C GLN A 23 4.19 12.09 -9.26
N TYR A 24 4.47 13.39 -9.29
CA TYR A 24 3.91 14.33 -10.28
C TYR A 24 4.86 14.62 -11.45
N THR A 25 5.90 13.79 -11.63
CA THR A 25 6.83 13.93 -12.76
C THR A 25 6.24 13.31 -14.03
N ALA A 26 6.55 13.88 -15.19
CA ALA A 26 6.13 13.34 -16.48
C ALA A 26 6.65 11.91 -16.74
N GLU A 27 7.74 11.50 -16.08
CA GLU A 27 8.22 10.12 -16.09
C GLU A 27 7.27 9.19 -15.32
N PHE A 28 6.83 9.60 -14.12
CA PHE A 28 5.89 8.82 -13.32
C PHE A 28 4.49 8.76 -13.95
N ASP A 29 4.06 9.80 -14.66
CA ASP A 29 2.76 9.84 -15.34
C ASP A 29 2.61 8.75 -16.40
N LYS A 30 3.72 8.36 -17.04
CA LYS A 30 3.76 7.21 -17.97
C LYS A 30 3.46 5.89 -17.28
N LEU A 31 3.69 5.80 -15.97
CA LEU A 31 3.44 4.62 -15.15
C LEU A 31 2.06 4.66 -14.51
N ASN A 32 1.71 5.78 -13.87
CA ASN A 32 0.42 5.93 -13.21
C ASN A 32 -0.02 7.40 -13.20
N PRO A 33 -0.92 7.82 -14.10
CA PRO A 33 -1.40 9.20 -14.19
C PRO A 33 -2.27 9.62 -12.98
N MET A 34 -2.63 8.68 -12.10
CA MET A 34 -3.27 9.01 -10.83
C MET A 34 -2.28 9.55 -9.77
N HIS A 35 -0.97 9.50 -10.06
CA HIS A 35 0.10 9.93 -9.14
C HIS A 35 0.09 9.17 -7.79
N LEU A 36 -0.33 7.91 -7.82
CA LEU A 36 -0.40 7.06 -6.62
C LEU A 36 0.68 5.97 -6.66
N VAL A 37 1.16 5.62 -5.48
CA VAL A 37 2.03 4.45 -5.25
C VAL A 37 1.26 3.42 -4.41
N PRO A 38 1.54 2.12 -4.55
CA PRO A 38 2.56 1.50 -5.41
C PRO A 38 2.15 1.34 -6.88
N VAL A 39 3.16 1.12 -7.74
CA VAL A 39 3.02 0.65 -9.12
C VAL A 39 3.93 -0.56 -9.31
N LEU A 40 3.44 -1.59 -10.01
CA LEU A 40 4.21 -2.76 -10.41
C LEU A 40 4.41 -2.73 -11.93
N VAL A 41 5.66 -2.87 -12.35
CA VAL A 41 6.05 -3.04 -13.75
C VAL A 41 6.58 -4.46 -13.92
N ASP A 42 6.04 -5.18 -14.90
CA ASP A 42 6.39 -6.57 -15.23
C ASP A 42 6.52 -6.69 -16.76
N GLY A 43 7.74 -6.47 -17.27
CA GLY A 43 7.98 -6.34 -18.70
C GLY A 43 7.29 -5.11 -19.30
N ASP A 44 6.43 -5.34 -20.29
CA ASP A 44 5.59 -4.33 -20.94
C ASP A 44 4.25 -4.08 -20.20
N PHE A 45 3.96 -4.87 -19.16
CA PHE A 45 2.74 -4.74 -18.37
C PHE A 45 2.96 -3.82 -17.15
N VAL A 46 2.07 -2.84 -16.98
CA VAL A 46 2.05 -1.94 -15.83
C VAL A 46 0.71 -2.06 -15.12
N VAL A 47 0.75 -2.24 -13.79
CA VAL A 47 -0.44 -2.21 -12.94
C VAL A 47 -0.18 -1.33 -11.73
N SER A 48 -1.06 -0.36 -11.52
CA SER A 48 -1.18 0.42 -10.29
C SER A 48 -2.32 -0.13 -9.43
N ASP A 49 -2.47 0.40 -8.21
CA ASP A 49 -3.40 -0.08 -7.17
C ASP A 49 -2.87 -1.30 -6.39
N SER A 50 -2.74 -1.15 -5.08
CA SER A 50 -2.19 -2.18 -4.21
C SER A 50 -3.08 -3.41 -4.12
N TYR A 51 -4.41 -3.26 -4.22
CA TYR A 51 -5.34 -4.38 -4.24
C TYR A 51 -5.24 -5.14 -5.57
N ALA A 52 -5.15 -4.46 -6.71
CA ALA A 52 -4.92 -5.12 -7.99
C ALA A 52 -3.57 -5.86 -8.04
N ILE A 53 -2.51 -5.24 -7.54
CA ILE A 53 -1.17 -5.85 -7.41
C ILE A 53 -1.22 -7.07 -6.48
N LEU A 54 -1.89 -6.95 -5.33
CA LEU A 54 -2.19 -8.05 -4.42
C LEU A 54 -2.90 -9.18 -5.17
N LEU A 55 -3.93 -8.88 -5.96
CA LEU A 55 -4.67 -9.90 -6.71
C LEU A 55 -3.78 -10.62 -7.73
N LYS A 56 -2.91 -9.89 -8.44
CA LYS A 56 -1.96 -10.45 -9.41
C LYS A 56 -0.86 -11.30 -8.76
N SER A 57 -0.30 -10.82 -7.65
CA SER A 57 0.91 -11.38 -7.04
C SER A 57 0.65 -12.41 -5.94
N ILE A 58 -0.36 -12.23 -5.09
CA ILE A 58 -0.56 -12.98 -3.82
C ILE A 58 -1.56 -14.14 -3.94
N LEU A 59 -2.56 -14.04 -4.82
CA LEU A 59 -3.72 -14.95 -4.75
C LEU A 59 -3.42 -16.41 -5.05
N ARG A 60 -2.23 -16.73 -5.54
CA ARG A 60 -1.87 -18.11 -5.88
C ARG A 60 -1.31 -18.88 -4.69
N ARG A 61 -0.63 -18.23 -3.72
CA ARG A 61 0.05 -18.95 -2.63
C ARG A 61 -0.36 -18.55 -1.22
N LEU A 62 -0.78 -17.31 -0.98
CA LEU A 62 -1.04 -16.79 0.37
C LEU A 62 -2.49 -16.94 0.84
N LEU A 63 -3.43 -17.19 -0.07
CA LEU A 63 -4.83 -17.37 0.29
C LEU A 63 -5.18 -18.83 0.59
N PRO A 64 -6.11 -19.08 1.54
CA PRO A 64 -6.67 -20.40 1.75
C PRO A 64 -7.21 -21.02 0.46
N ARG A 65 -7.04 -22.33 0.31
CA ARG A 65 -7.67 -23.09 -0.78
C ARG A 65 -9.18 -23.18 -0.61
N ASP A 66 -9.65 -23.17 0.64
CA ASP A 66 -11.08 -23.12 0.95
C ASP A 66 -11.69 -21.82 0.40
N PRO A 67 -12.72 -21.91 -0.47
CA PRO A 67 -13.27 -20.74 -1.14
C PRO A 67 -13.99 -19.77 -0.19
N ARG A 68 -14.52 -20.26 0.95
CA ARG A 68 -15.19 -19.41 1.95
C ARG A 68 -14.17 -18.59 2.72
N LEU A 69 -13.10 -19.24 3.19
CA LEU A 69 -11.99 -18.54 3.85
C LEU A 69 -11.27 -17.58 2.89
N LYS A 70 -11.10 -17.99 1.63
CA LYS A 70 -10.59 -17.10 0.57
C LYS A 70 -11.45 -15.85 0.40
N ALA A 71 -12.78 -16.00 0.37
CA ALA A 71 -13.71 -14.88 0.26
C ALA A 71 -13.62 -13.93 1.47
N LEU A 72 -13.52 -14.47 2.69
CA LEU A 72 -13.34 -13.65 3.90
C LEU A 72 -12.03 -12.85 3.89
N ASN A 73 -10.92 -13.47 3.46
CA ASN A 73 -9.64 -12.75 3.34
C ASN A 73 -9.69 -11.65 2.28
N LEU A 74 -10.34 -11.91 1.14
CA LEU A 74 -10.55 -10.90 0.11
C LEU A 74 -11.46 -9.77 0.58
N GLN A 75 -12.51 -10.10 1.35
CA GLN A 75 -13.39 -9.10 1.97
C GLN A 75 -12.60 -8.18 2.90
N ALA A 76 -11.77 -8.73 3.79
CA ALA A 76 -10.93 -7.94 4.69
C ALA A 76 -9.97 -7.02 3.92
N ALA A 77 -9.29 -7.55 2.90
CA ALA A 77 -8.40 -6.76 2.05
C ALA A 77 -9.15 -5.65 1.29
N SER A 78 -10.35 -5.94 0.80
CA SER A 78 -11.21 -4.95 0.14
C SER A 78 -11.62 -3.84 1.11
N ILE A 79 -12.06 -4.16 2.32
CA ILE A 79 -12.46 -3.15 3.33
C ILE A 79 -11.31 -2.19 3.62
N ILE A 80 -10.10 -2.72 3.81
CA ILE A 80 -8.92 -1.88 4.04
C ILE A 80 -8.66 -0.98 2.83
N SER A 81 -8.67 -1.55 1.63
CA SER A 81 -8.33 -0.83 0.39
C SER A 81 -9.37 0.22 -0.01
N SER A 82 -10.66 -0.06 0.14
CA SER A 82 -11.73 0.82 -0.36
C SER A 82 -12.26 1.78 0.69
N SER A 83 -12.21 1.39 1.98
CA SER A 83 -12.96 2.08 3.03
C SER A 83 -12.08 2.68 4.12
N ILE A 84 -10.84 2.22 4.28
CA ILE A 84 -9.91 2.72 5.32
C ILE A 84 -8.79 3.55 4.70
N GLN A 85 -8.01 2.96 3.79
CA GLN A 85 -6.81 3.58 3.23
C GLN A 85 -7.10 4.93 2.54
N PRO A 86 -8.18 5.10 1.75
CA PRO A 86 -8.44 6.36 1.06
C PRO A 86 -8.64 7.54 2.02
N LEU A 87 -9.23 7.30 3.19
CA LEU A 87 -9.47 8.34 4.20
C LEU A 87 -8.19 8.77 4.92
N GLN A 88 -7.13 7.95 4.86
CA GLN A 88 -5.82 8.26 5.43
C GLN A 88 -4.88 8.93 4.41
N MET A 89 -5.28 9.05 3.14
CA MET A 89 -4.43 9.64 2.11
C MET A 89 -4.21 11.13 2.37
N LEU A 90 -2.96 11.59 2.19
CA LEU A 90 -2.58 13.00 2.37
C LEU A 90 -3.42 13.96 1.53
N THR A 91 -3.77 13.57 0.29
CA THR A 91 -4.61 14.35 -0.62
C THR A 91 -6.05 14.52 -0.12
N VAL A 92 -6.58 13.53 0.60
CA VAL A 92 -7.91 13.58 1.23
C VAL A 92 -7.81 14.39 2.52
N LEU A 93 -6.86 14.08 3.40
CA LEU A 93 -6.66 14.78 4.66
C LEU A 93 -6.41 16.29 4.47
N ALA A 94 -5.71 16.69 3.41
CA ALA A 94 -5.48 18.09 3.08
C ALA A 94 -6.79 18.90 2.93
N LYS A 95 -7.90 18.25 2.55
CA LYS A 95 -9.22 18.87 2.41
C LYS A 95 -9.98 19.02 3.72
N PHE A 96 -9.55 18.34 4.79
CA PHE A 96 -10.24 18.31 6.10
C PHE A 96 -9.28 18.71 7.24
N PRO A 97 -9.10 20.03 7.50
CA PRO A 97 -8.06 20.53 8.41
C PRO A 97 -8.14 19.96 9.84
N THR A 98 -9.35 19.72 10.36
CA THR A 98 -9.54 19.12 11.69
C THR A 98 -9.05 17.67 11.72
N LEU A 99 -9.44 16.86 10.72
CA LEU A 99 -8.99 15.47 10.62
C LEU A 99 -7.48 15.40 10.40
N ARG A 100 -6.93 16.28 9.57
CA ARG A 100 -5.47 16.39 9.38
C ARG A 100 -4.75 16.69 10.69
N ARG A 101 -5.25 17.62 11.49
CA ARG A 101 -4.64 17.96 12.79
C ARG A 101 -4.63 16.76 13.73
N ILE A 102 -5.76 16.07 13.85
CA ILE A 102 -5.86 14.84 14.65
C ILE A 102 -4.88 13.78 14.13
N HIS A 103 -4.78 13.63 12.80
CA HIS A 103 -3.85 12.70 12.15
C HIS A 103 -2.40 12.96 12.51
N GLU A 104 -1.95 14.22 12.39
CA GLU A 104 -0.59 14.59 12.77
C GLU A 104 -0.35 14.44 14.28
N SER A 105 -1.34 14.77 15.12
CA SER A 105 -1.21 14.65 16.58
C SER A 105 -1.07 13.20 17.05
N TYR A 106 -1.85 12.26 16.54
CA TYR A 106 -1.71 10.87 17.00
C TYR A 106 -0.40 10.25 16.52
N LYS A 107 0.15 10.70 15.38
CA LYS A 107 1.40 10.16 14.83
C LYS A 107 2.62 10.44 15.70
N THR A 108 2.56 11.47 16.55
CA THR A 108 3.63 11.79 17.50
C THR A 108 3.54 10.98 18.79
N LEU A 109 2.50 10.16 18.97
CA LEU A 109 2.35 9.33 20.16
C LEU A 109 3.37 8.17 20.14
N PRO A 110 4.06 7.89 21.26
CA PRO A 110 5.00 6.76 21.34
C PRO A 110 4.36 5.42 20.97
N GLU A 111 3.09 5.22 21.33
CA GLU A 111 2.32 4.01 21.01
C GLU A 111 2.12 3.85 19.50
N TYR A 112 1.89 4.95 18.79
CA TYR A 112 1.74 4.93 17.34
C TYR A 112 3.09 4.61 16.68
N GLU A 113 4.18 5.24 17.11
CA GLU A 113 5.51 4.89 16.60
C GLU A 113 5.89 3.43 16.90
N ALA A 114 5.55 2.93 18.10
CA ALA A 114 5.77 1.54 18.48
C ALA A 114 4.96 0.56 17.62
N SER A 115 3.83 0.99 17.05
CA SER A 115 3.03 0.19 16.12
C SER A 115 3.58 0.13 14.69
N SER A 116 4.66 0.88 14.39
CA SER A 116 5.23 0.90 13.04
C SER A 116 5.65 -0.49 12.60
N PRO A 117 5.41 -0.89 11.34
CA PRO A 117 5.79 -2.21 10.82
C PRO A 117 7.25 -2.57 11.11
N GLU A 118 8.18 -1.62 10.99
CA GLU A 118 9.62 -1.86 11.21
C GLU A 118 9.98 -2.15 12.68
N ARG A 119 9.09 -1.81 13.62
CA ARG A 119 9.28 -2.07 15.05
C ARG A 119 8.56 -3.34 15.53
N GLN A 120 7.87 -4.05 14.64
CA GLN A 120 7.20 -5.29 15.01
C GLN A 120 8.19 -6.46 15.14
N PRO A 121 7.97 -7.41 16.07
CA PRO A 121 8.90 -8.52 16.30
C PRO A 121 9.21 -9.38 15.07
N ASP A 122 8.29 -9.42 14.11
CA ASP A 122 8.33 -10.19 12.87
C ASP A 122 8.96 -9.43 11.68
N ALA A 123 9.36 -8.17 11.86
CA ALA A 123 9.91 -7.34 10.80
C ALA A 123 11.39 -7.63 10.45
N MET A 124 12.11 -8.35 11.32
CA MET A 124 13.55 -8.62 11.22
C MET A 124 13.89 -9.99 10.60
N ILE A 125 12.95 -10.60 9.86
CA ILE A 125 13.11 -11.92 9.23
C ILE A 125 13.48 -11.80 7.76
#